data_AF-A0A7C6QR47-F1
#
_entry.id   AF-A0A7C6QR47-F1
#
_cell.length_a   1.000
_cell.length_b   1.000
_cell.length_c   1.000
_cell.angle_alpha   90.00
_cell.angle_beta   90.00
_cell.angle_gamma   90.00
#
_symmetry.space_group_name_H-M   'P 1'
#
loop_
_entity.id
_entity.type
_entity.pdbx_description
1 polymer ?
#
loop_
_entity_poly.entity_id
_entity_poly.type
_entity_poly.pdbx_seq_one_letter_code
_entity_poly.pdbx_strand_id
1 'polypeptide(L)'
;MANTNDEVSTYTVFVGTSTEGASEGLYSLRLEAGLGRLSLLETIPSKDNPTFLAVDQECRRLYSADRPGRDGLVKAWSIDP
;
A
#
# COMPACT_ATOMS: atom_id res chain seq x y z
N MET A 1 -13.48 23.89 27.21
CA MET A 1 -12.21 23.14 27.11
C MET A 1 -12.54 21.88 26.32
N ALA A 2 -12.01 21.72 25.12
CA ALA A 2 -12.27 20.52 24.31
C ALA A 2 -11.42 19.36 24.84
N ASN A 3 -12.05 18.21 25.10
CA ASN A 3 -11.37 16.99 25.52
C ASN A 3 -10.50 16.47 24.38
N THR A 4 -9.19 16.40 24.60
CA THR A 4 -8.17 15.97 23.62
C THR A 4 -7.96 14.45 23.60
N ASN A 5 -9.02 13.66 23.71
CA ASN A 5 -8.93 12.19 23.82
C ASN A 5 -9.51 11.42 22.62
N ASP A 6 -9.67 12.07 21.47
CA ASP A 6 -9.99 11.36 20.24
C ASP A 6 -8.78 10.51 19.84
N GLU A 7 -8.89 9.20 19.99
CA GLU A 7 -7.93 8.27 19.41
C GLU A 7 -7.85 8.50 17.91
N VAL A 8 -6.65 8.88 17.45
CA VAL A 8 -6.37 9.02 16.03
C VAL A 8 -6.42 7.62 15.43
N SER A 9 -7.46 7.34 14.65
CA SER A 9 -7.60 6.06 13.95
C SER A 9 -6.43 5.89 12.98
N THR A 10 -5.76 4.74 13.04
CA THR A 10 -4.63 4.45 12.17
C THR A 10 -4.98 3.36 11.16
N TYR A 11 -4.51 3.52 9.93
CA TYR A 11 -4.73 2.56 8.85
C TYR A 11 -3.43 2.28 8.10
N THR A 12 -3.24 1.04 7.66
CA THR A 12 -2.23 0.70 6.66
C THR A 12 -2.82 0.96 5.27
N VAL A 13 -2.08 1.71 4.45
CA VAL A 13 -2.45 2.05 3.08
C VAL A 13 -1.43 1.45 2.14
N PHE A 14 -1.89 0.73 1.12
CA PHE A 14 -1.02 0.20 0.07
C PHE A 14 -1.17 1.01 -1.20
N VAL A 15 -0.03 1.38 -1.81
CA VAL A 15 0.00 2.20 -3.03
C VAL A 15 0.76 1.45 -4.12
N GLY A 16 0.01 1.04 -5.14
CA GLY A 16 0.53 0.50 -6.38
C GLY A 16 0.86 1.62 -7.37
N THR A 17 1.85 1.40 -8.24
CA THR A 17 2.37 2.45 -9.14
C THR A 17 2.70 1.93 -10.54
N SER A 18 2.86 2.86 -11.47
CA SER A 18 3.65 2.63 -12.69
C SER A 18 5.12 2.91 -12.37
N THR A 19 5.99 2.00 -12.76
CA THR A 19 7.43 2.02 -12.49
C THR A 19 8.23 2.49 -13.70
N GLU A 20 7.56 3.11 -14.68
CA GLU A 20 8.20 3.74 -15.85
C GLU A 20 8.92 5.07 -15.49
N GLY A 21 8.58 5.66 -14.34
CA GLY A 21 9.16 6.90 -13.82
C GLY A 21 10.05 6.71 -12.59
N ALA A 22 10.02 7.66 -11.66
CA ALA A 22 10.82 7.62 -10.43
C ALA A 22 10.26 6.65 -9.36
N SER A 23 9.14 5.99 -9.62
CA SER A 23 8.58 5.06 -8.66
C SER A 23 9.42 3.80 -8.57
N GLU A 24 9.60 3.33 -7.34
CA GLU A 24 10.34 2.12 -7.01
C GLU A 24 9.45 0.88 -7.00
N GLY A 25 8.13 1.01 -7.03
CA GLY A 25 7.21 -0.14 -7.03
C GLY A 25 6.02 0.04 -6.10
N LEU A 26 5.87 -0.90 -5.17
CA LEU A 26 4.76 -0.94 -4.22
C LEU A 26 5.17 -0.30 -2.89
N TYR A 27 4.27 0.45 -2.27
CA TYR A 27 4.53 1.10 -0.98
C TYR A 27 3.47 0.72 0.04
N SER A 28 3.86 0.62 1.31
CA SER A 28 2.96 0.62 2.45
C SER A 28 3.17 1.89 3.27
N LEU A 29 2.06 2.49 3.71
CA LEU A 29 2.07 3.72 4.50
C LEU A 29 1.16 3.57 5.71
N ARG A 30 1.46 4.33 6.77
CA ARG A 30 0.55 4.56 7.89
C ARG A 30 -0.19 5.86 7.67
N LEU A 31 -1.52 5.80 7.70
CA LEU A 31 -2.41 6.95 7.74
C LEU A 31 -2.89 7.17 9.17
N GLU A 32 -2.69 8.37 9.70
CA GLU A 32 -3.29 8.86 10.94
C GLU A 32 -4.55 9.67 10.58
N ALA A 33 -5.70 8.99 10.56
CA ALA A 33 -6.98 9.56 10.16
C ALA A 33 -7.51 10.50 11.23
N GLY A 34 -7.87 11.72 10.80
CA GLY A 34 -8.17 12.86 11.67
C GLY A 34 -7.06 13.92 11.64
N LEU A 35 -5.80 13.50 11.54
CA LEU A 35 -4.66 14.41 11.33
C LEU A 35 -4.29 14.57 9.85
N GLY A 36 -4.70 13.64 8.99
CA GLY A 36 -4.37 13.65 7.55
C GLY A 36 -2.89 13.38 7.28
N ARG A 37 -2.18 12.76 8.23
CA ARG A 37 -0.74 12.51 8.15
C ARG A 37 -0.47 11.12 7.57
N LEU A 38 0.37 11.08 6.54
CA LEU A 38 0.91 9.84 5.96
C LEU A 38 2.39 9.69 6.36
N SER A 39 2.80 8.47 6.65
CA SER A 39 4.20 8.11 6.88
C SER A 39 4.52 6.82 6.13
N LEU A 40 5.65 6.80 5.41
CA LEU A 40 6.12 5.60 4.73
C LEU A 40 6.48 4.53 5.76
N LEU A 41 5.99 3.31 5.56
CA LEU A 41 6.35 2.14 6.37
C LEU A 41 7.38 1.29 5.62
N GLU A 42 7.07 0.93 4.38
CA GLU A 42 7.90 0.06 3.57
C GLU A 42 7.82 0.43 2.08
N THR A 43 8.94 0.25 1.39
CA THR A 43 9.02 0.23 -0.07
C THR A 43 9.38 -1.19 -0.50
N ILE A 44 8.58 -1.76 -1.39
CA ILE A 44 8.82 -3.05 -2.04
C ILE A 44 9.24 -2.77 -3.49
N PRO A 45 10.55 -2.89 -3.81
CA PRO A 45 11.03 -2.60 -5.14
C PRO A 45 10.45 -3.56 -6.17
N SER A 46 9.92 -3.03 -7.27
CA SER A 46 9.40 -3.79 -8.40
C SER A 46 9.57 -2.98 -9.67
N LYS A 47 9.90 -3.65 -10.78
CA LYS A 47 9.88 -3.04 -12.13
C LYS A 47 8.68 -3.49 -12.96
N ASP A 48 7.78 -4.23 -12.35
CA ASP A 48 6.69 -4.91 -13.04
C ASP A 48 5.39 -4.13 -12.97
N ASN A 49 5.41 -2.80 -12.76
CA ASN A 49 4.21 -1.95 -12.78
C ASN A 49 3.02 -2.49 -11.94
N PRO A 50 3.14 -2.59 -10.60
CA PRO A 50 2.07 -3.06 -9.73
C PRO A 50 0.94 -2.01 -9.63
N THR A 51 0.16 -1.84 -10.70
CA THR A 51 -0.73 -0.68 -10.92
C THR A 51 -2.12 -0.82 -10.31
N PHE A 52 -2.51 -2.01 -9.89
CA PHE A 52 -3.79 -2.26 -9.22
C PHE A 52 -3.62 -3.23 -8.08
N LEU A 53 -4.33 -2.97 -6.98
CA LEU A 53 -4.22 -3.72 -5.74
C LEU A 53 -5.60 -4.18 -5.24
N ALA A 54 -5.64 -5.36 -4.64
CA ALA A 54 -6.79 -5.85 -3.89
C ALA A 54 -6.30 -6.47 -2.58
N VAL A 55 -7.04 -6.25 -1.49
CA VAL A 55 -6.77 -6.88 -0.19
C VAL A 55 -7.86 -7.93 0.06
N ASP A 56 -7.51 -9.06 0.68
CA ASP A 56 -8.51 -10.03 1.09
C ASP A 56 -9.38 -9.52 2.25
N GLN A 57 -10.50 -10.20 2.52
CA GLN A 57 -11.48 -9.77 3.53
C GLN A 57 -10.90 -9.75 4.95
N GLU A 58 -9.86 -10.54 5.20
CA GLU A 58 -9.23 -10.67 6.51
C GLU A 58 -8.02 -9.74 6.67
N CYS A 59 -7.70 -8.93 5.65
CA CYS A 59 -6.54 -8.05 5.60
C CYS A 59 -5.20 -8.78 5.88
N ARG A 60 -5.07 -10.03 5.43
CA ARG A 60 -3.86 -10.85 5.56
C ARG A 60 -3.08 -10.97 4.27
N ARG A 61 -3.71 -10.70 3.12
CA ARG A 61 -3.07 -10.79 1.81
C ARG A 61 -3.35 -9.58 0.95
N LEU A 62 -2.30 -9.10 0.30
CA LEU A 62 -2.37 -8.11 -0.76
C LEU A 62 -2.09 -8.79 -2.10
N TYR A 63 -2.93 -8.52 -3.09
CA TYR A 63 -2.75 -8.97 -4.47
C TYR A 63 -2.41 -7.78 -5.35
N SER A 64 -1.38 -7.89 -6.20
CA SER A 64 -1.02 -6.87 -7.17
C SER A 64 -1.15 -7.39 -8.60
N ALA A 65 -1.75 -6.58 -9.47
CA ALA A 65 -1.75 -6.81 -10.91
C ALA A 65 -0.49 -6.18 -11.50
N ASP A 66 0.41 -7.04 -11.97
CA ASP A 66 1.73 -6.69 -12.47
C ASP A 66 1.82 -6.99 -13.97
N ARG A 67 2.75 -6.31 -14.63
CA ARG A 67 3.10 -6.47 -16.04
C ARG A 67 4.62 -6.55 -16.25
N PRO A 68 5.29 -7.68 -15.97
CA PRO A 68 6.68 -7.86 -16.35
C PRO A 68 6.81 -7.90 -17.88
N GLY A 69 7.45 -6.88 -18.46
CA GLY A 69 7.55 -6.76 -19.92
C GLY A 69 6.19 -6.61 -20.59
N ARG A 70 5.72 -7.65 -21.29
CA ARG A 70 4.43 -7.67 -22.00
C ARG A 70 3.40 -8.65 -21.42
N ASP A 71 3.80 -9.44 -20.43
CA ASP A 71 2.92 -10.43 -19.83
C ASP A 71 2.13 -9.81 -18.68
N GLY A 72 0.93 -10.33 -18.42
CA GLY A 72 0.15 -9.97 -17.24
C GLY A 72 0.25 -11.08 -16.20
N LEU A 73 0.43 -10.71 -14.93
CA LEU A 73 0.41 -11.65 -13.82
C LEU A 73 -0.19 -11.04 -12.56
N VAL A 74 -0.48 -11.90 -11.58
CA VAL A 74 -0.86 -11.49 -10.24
C VAL A 74 0.18 -12.00 -9.25
N LYS A 75 0.69 -11.10 -8.41
CA LYS A 75 1.51 -11.47 -7.23
C LYS A 75 0.65 -11.40 -5.97
N ALA A 76 0.98 -12.23 -4.99
CA ALA A 76 0.38 -12.21 -3.66
C ALA A 76 1.46 -11.97 -2.61
N TRP A 77 1.14 -11.12 -1.64
CA TRP A 77 2.01 -10.73 -0.54
C TRP A 77 1.31 -11.00 0.78
N SER A 78 2.06 -11.42 1.81
CA SER A 78 1.55 -11.48 3.18
C SER A 78 1.54 -10.07 3.79
N ILE A 79 0.48 -9.76 4.53
CA ILE A 79 0.42 -8.54 5.36
C ILE A 79 0.70 -8.98 6.79
N ASP A 80 1.78 -8.46 7.36
CA ASP A 80 2.09 -8.67 8.77
C ASP A 80 1.18 -7.78 9.63
N PRO A 81 0.50 -8.36 10.65
CA PRO A 81 -0.43 -7.64 11.52
C PRO A 81 0.25 -6.70 12.53
#